data_AF-A0A522S0K5-F1
#
_entry.id   AF-A0A522S0K5-F1
#
_cell.length_a   1.000
_cell.length_b   1.000
_cell.length_c   1.000
_cell.angle_alpha   90.00
_cell.angle_beta   90.00
_cell.angle_gamma   90.00
#
_symmetry.space_group_name_H-M   'P 1'
#
loop_
_entity.id
_entity.type
_entity.pdbx_description
1 polymer ?
#
loop_
_entity_poly.entity_id
_entity_poly.type
_entity_poly.pdbx_seq_one_letter_code
_entity_poly.pdbx_strand_id
1 'polypeptide(L)'
;MSATQVSSTGVRRPPRKVYIAEAMFVVMLFGGFLVPWGIWFWFHFAPNVVLSTADLGRFVSASKGNGATNVETTKGTVAIDGTLSALRGSELVVQTSTKTGTELCVAGNQQSCVALSSPWSGPMQVVPGAEHATNFFAHGISSSILTLWRMLGFLVTLGTLMAASLEIVNNHPELKRG
;
A
#
# COMPACT_ATOMS: atom_id res chain seq x y z
N MET A 1 43.24 -24.14 57.42
CA MET A 1 43.07 -23.74 56.02
C MET A 1 41.60 -23.98 55.67
N SER A 2 40.78 -22.92 55.65
CA SER A 2 39.34 -23.02 55.36
C SER A 2 39.10 -22.61 53.91
N ALA A 3 38.48 -23.50 53.15
CA ALA A 3 38.21 -23.31 51.73
C ALA A 3 37.16 -22.21 51.52
N THR A 4 37.54 -21.18 50.75
CA THR A 4 36.65 -20.14 50.25
C THR A 4 35.72 -20.75 49.20
N GLN A 5 34.43 -20.86 49.49
CA GLN A 5 33.43 -21.17 48.47
C GLN A 5 33.26 -19.94 47.57
N VAL A 6 33.78 -20.04 46.35
CA VAL A 6 33.51 -19.08 45.27
C VAL A 6 32.06 -19.27 44.86
N SER A 7 31.21 -18.33 45.30
CA SER A 7 29.81 -18.24 44.90
C SER A 7 29.74 -17.98 43.40
N SER A 8 29.45 -19.00 42.60
CA SER A 8 29.21 -18.83 41.17
C SER A 8 27.93 -18.00 41.00
N THR A 9 28.07 -16.77 40.54
CA THR A 9 26.96 -15.95 40.02
C THR A 9 26.39 -16.67 38.81
N GLY A 10 25.41 -17.55 39.05
CA GLY A 10 24.65 -18.20 38.01
C GLY A 10 24.03 -17.12 37.14
N VAL A 11 24.40 -17.11 35.85
CA VAL A 11 23.78 -16.27 34.82
C VAL A 11 22.29 -16.59 34.82
N ARG A 12 21.48 -15.78 35.53
CA ARG A 12 20.03 -15.91 35.54
C ARG A 12 19.56 -15.59 34.12
N ARG A 13 19.21 -16.65 33.37
CA ARG A 13 18.54 -16.49 32.07
C ARG A 13 17.29 -15.63 32.29
N PRO A 14 17.05 -14.59 31.49
CA PRO A 14 15.85 -13.78 31.61
C PRO A 14 14.60 -14.67 31.56
N PRO A 15 13.56 -14.36 32.33
CA PRO A 15 12.32 -15.14 32.31
C PRO A 15 11.72 -15.11 30.90
N ARG A 16 11.22 -16.25 30.41
CA ARG A 16 10.66 -16.46 29.06
C ARG A 16 9.67 -15.37 28.61
N LYS A 17 8.96 -14.75 29.56
CA LYS A 17 8.02 -13.63 29.30
C LYS A 17 8.70 -12.38 28.76
N VAL A 18 9.92 -12.07 29.19
CA VAL A 18 10.69 -10.89 28.73
C VAL A 18 11.08 -11.05 27.27
N TYR A 19 11.57 -12.23 26.87
CA TYR A 19 11.89 -12.53 25.48
C TYR A 19 10.68 -12.45 24.55
N ILE A 20 9.50 -12.89 25.01
CA ILE A 20 8.26 -12.80 24.24
C ILE A 20 7.86 -11.34 24.06
N ALA A 21 7.92 -10.53 25.12
CA ALA A 21 7.59 -9.11 25.05
C ALA A 21 8.56 -8.34 24.13
N GLU A 22 9.86 -8.62 24.24
CA GLU A 22 10.89 -8.02 23.39
C GLU A 22 10.71 -8.42 21.92
N ALA A 23 10.47 -9.71 21.63
CA ALA A 23 10.19 -10.17 20.28
C ALA A 23 8.92 -9.53 19.69
N MET A 24 7.85 -9.41 20.49
CA MET A 24 6.62 -8.74 20.06
C MET A 24 6.86 -7.25 19.77
N PHE A 25 7.64 -6.57 20.60
CA PHE A 25 8.02 -5.18 20.36
C PHE A 25 8.80 -5.02 19.06
N VAL A 26 9.80 -5.87 18.80
CA VAL A 26 10.57 -5.87 17.55
C VAL A 26 9.65 -6.12 16.35
N VAL A 27 8.79 -7.14 16.39
CA VAL A 27 7.84 -7.44 15.30
C VAL A 27 6.90 -6.26 15.05
N MET A 28 6.38 -5.62 16.11
CA MET A 28 5.50 -4.45 15.97
C MET A 28 6.24 -3.23 15.43
N LEU A 29 7.47 -2.98 15.87
CA LEU A 29 8.28 -1.88 15.38
C LEU A 29 8.63 -2.05 13.90
N PHE A 30 9.13 -3.21 13.52
CA PHE A 30 9.54 -3.46 12.13
C PHE A 30 8.32 -3.66 11.22
N GLY A 31 7.42 -4.58 11.56
CA GLY A 31 6.26 -4.90 10.73
C GLY A 31 5.15 -3.86 10.75
N GLY A 32 4.97 -3.17 11.88
CA GLY A 32 3.92 -2.16 12.06
C GLY A 32 4.37 -0.74 11.72
N PHE A 33 5.64 -0.39 11.93
CA PHE A 33 6.10 0.98 11.72
C PHE A 33 7.11 1.10 10.58
N LEU A 34 8.28 0.45 10.66
CA LEU A 34 9.36 0.67 9.70
C LEU A 34 9.03 0.17 8.29
N VAL A 35 8.46 -1.02 8.14
CA VAL A 35 8.11 -1.61 6.84
C VAL A 35 7.06 -0.76 6.10
N PRO A 36 5.93 -0.35 6.72
CA PRO A 36 4.96 0.51 6.04
C PRO A 36 5.54 1.85 5.60
N TRP A 37 6.43 2.44 6.39
CA TRP A 37 7.16 3.65 6.00
C TRP A 37 8.10 3.41 4.83
N GLY A 38 8.86 2.31 4.84
CA GLY A 38 9.74 1.92 3.73
C GLY A 38 8.98 1.70 2.42
N ILE A 39 7.87 0.96 2.47
CA ILE A 39 7.00 0.74 1.30
C ILE A 39 6.36 2.04 0.86
N TRP A 40 5.95 2.92 1.79
CA TRP A 40 5.42 4.24 1.44
C TRP A 40 6.45 5.11 0.73
N PHE A 41 7.70 5.15 1.20
CA PHE A 41 8.78 5.87 0.53
C PHE A 41 9.04 5.30 -0.86
N TRP A 42 9.10 3.97 -0.98
CA TRP A 42 9.27 3.31 -2.27
C TRP A 42 8.12 3.63 -3.22
N PHE A 43 6.87 3.50 -2.77
CA PHE A 43 5.68 3.84 -3.55
C PHE A 43 5.66 5.32 -3.95
N HIS A 44 6.09 6.22 -3.07
CA HIS A 44 6.10 7.65 -3.33
C HIS A 44 7.12 8.01 -4.43
N PHE A 45 8.35 7.52 -4.30
CA PHE A 45 9.45 7.84 -5.22
C PHE A 45 9.50 6.99 -6.49
N ALA A 46 8.85 5.82 -6.52
CA ALA A 46 8.77 5.04 -7.74
C ALA A 46 8.01 5.82 -8.83
N PRO A 47 8.47 5.83 -10.09
CA PRO A 47 7.73 6.45 -11.17
C PRO A 47 6.41 5.70 -11.44
N ASN A 48 5.36 6.42 -11.86
CA ASN A 48 4.18 5.77 -12.42
C ASN A 48 4.48 5.43 -13.88
N VAL A 49 4.64 4.14 -14.18
CA VAL A 49 5.03 3.65 -15.50
C VAL A 49 3.86 2.87 -16.10
N VAL A 50 3.61 3.06 -17.39
CA VAL A 50 2.63 2.26 -18.12
C VAL A 50 3.24 0.88 -18.41
N LEU A 51 2.58 -0.16 -17.91
CA LEU A 51 2.98 -1.56 -18.04
C LEU A 51 2.47 -2.18 -19.34
N SER A 52 1.23 -1.87 -19.69
CA SER A 52 0.58 -2.43 -20.88
C SER A 52 -0.48 -1.48 -21.41
N THR A 53 -0.72 -1.55 -22.72
CA THR A 53 -1.66 -0.70 -23.44
C THR A 53 -2.55 -1.51 -24.38
N ALA A 54 -3.78 -1.08 -24.59
CA ALA A 54 -4.69 -1.61 -25.59
C ALA A 54 -5.37 -0.47 -26.35
N ASP A 55 -5.39 -0.57 -27.68
CA ASP A 55 -6.01 0.43 -28.55
C ASP A 55 -7.52 0.18 -28.67
N LEU A 56 -8.32 1.16 -28.24
CA LEU A 56 -9.78 1.16 -28.29
C LEU A 56 -10.36 1.84 -29.53
N GLY A 57 -9.52 2.29 -30.46
CA GLY A 57 -9.93 3.06 -31.61
C GLY A 57 -10.27 4.49 -31.21
N ARG A 58 -11.32 5.07 -31.80
CA ARG A 58 -11.64 6.49 -31.64
C ARG A 58 -12.87 6.70 -30.78
N PHE A 59 -12.86 7.78 -30.00
CA PHE A 59 -14.00 8.24 -29.21
C PHE A 59 -15.17 8.62 -30.11
N VAL A 60 -16.35 8.03 -29.86
CA VAL A 60 -17.59 8.32 -30.59
C VAL A 60 -18.53 9.13 -29.73
N SER A 61 -18.86 8.60 -28.55
CA SER A 61 -19.81 9.20 -27.62
C SER A 61 -19.55 8.76 -26.18
N ALA A 62 -20.09 9.48 -25.20
CA ALA A 62 -20.14 9.04 -23.81
C ALA A 62 -21.57 9.23 -23.29
N SER A 63 -22.10 8.23 -22.61
CA SER A 63 -23.43 8.27 -21.99
C SER A 63 -23.37 7.78 -20.56
N LYS A 64 -24.04 8.49 -19.65
CA LYS A 64 -24.13 8.08 -18.24
C LYS A 64 -25.18 6.97 -18.11
N GLY A 65 -24.75 5.81 -17.62
CA GLY A 65 -25.61 4.66 -17.34
C GLY A 65 -25.85 4.46 -15.83
N ASN A 66 -26.34 3.27 -15.47
CA ASN A 66 -26.64 2.86 -14.09
C ASN A 66 -25.37 2.75 -13.23
N GLY A 67 -24.83 3.89 -12.79
CA GLY A 67 -23.68 3.97 -11.87
C GLY A 67 -22.31 4.14 -12.54
N ALA A 68 -22.20 3.95 -13.86
CA ALA A 68 -20.97 4.14 -14.63
C ALA A 68 -21.23 4.96 -15.90
N THR A 69 -20.18 5.52 -16.49
CA THR A 69 -20.26 6.17 -17.81
C THR A 69 -19.81 5.20 -18.88
N ASN A 70 -20.67 4.94 -19.86
CA ASN A 70 -20.36 4.12 -21.02
C ASN A 70 -19.75 5.00 -22.11
N VAL A 71 -18.50 4.74 -22.44
CA VAL A 71 -17.76 5.36 -23.53
C VAL A 71 -17.86 4.47 -24.75
N GLU A 72 -18.54 4.98 -25.77
CA GLU A 72 -18.64 4.32 -27.07
C GLU A 72 -17.43 4.69 -27.93
N THR A 73 -16.80 3.68 -28.47
CA THR A 73 -15.62 3.77 -29.33
C THR A 73 -15.89 3.08 -30.67
N THR A 74 -15.02 3.31 -31.65
CA THR A 74 -15.13 2.62 -32.94
C THR A 74 -14.89 1.11 -32.86
N LYS A 75 -14.37 0.59 -31.73
CA LYS A 75 -14.11 -0.83 -31.52
C LYS A 75 -15.08 -1.49 -30.53
N GLY A 76 -15.85 -0.72 -29.77
CA GLY A 76 -16.80 -1.25 -28.79
C GLY A 76 -17.17 -0.23 -27.72
N THR A 77 -17.70 -0.70 -26.61
CA THR A 77 -18.14 0.14 -25.50
C THR A 77 -17.37 -0.22 -24.24
N VAL A 78 -16.93 0.78 -23.50
CA VAL A 78 -16.17 0.62 -22.26
C VAL A 78 -16.80 1.43 -21.14
N ALA A 79 -16.95 0.84 -19.96
CA ALA A 79 -17.52 1.51 -18.81
C ALA A 79 -16.41 2.07 -17.90
N ILE A 80 -16.58 3.32 -17.46
CA ILE A 80 -15.61 4.06 -16.62
C ILE A 80 -16.25 4.59 -15.33
N ASP A 81 -15.43 4.70 -14.29
CA ASP A 81 -15.77 5.29 -13.00
C ASP A 81 -15.52 6.80 -13.03
N GLY A 82 -16.37 7.53 -13.76
CA GLY A 82 -16.28 8.99 -13.84
C GLY A 82 -16.73 9.55 -15.18
N THR A 83 -16.12 10.67 -15.59
CA THR A 83 -16.41 11.34 -16.86
C THR A 83 -15.13 11.50 -17.67
N LEU A 84 -15.14 11.05 -18.91
CA LEU A 84 -14.07 11.27 -19.86
C LEU A 84 -14.41 12.50 -20.71
N SER A 85 -13.49 13.46 -20.78
CA SER A 85 -13.58 14.57 -21.73
C SER A 85 -12.64 14.31 -22.90
N ALA A 86 -13.21 14.02 -24.07
CA ALA A 86 -12.47 13.77 -25.30
C ALA A 86 -13.22 14.38 -26.49
N LEU A 87 -12.49 14.86 -27.50
CA LEU A 87 -13.08 15.31 -28.75
C LEU A 87 -13.52 14.08 -29.57
N ARG A 88 -14.67 14.16 -30.23
CA ARG A 88 -15.13 13.09 -31.13
C ARG A 88 -14.07 12.82 -32.19
N GLY A 89 -13.71 11.55 -32.37
CA GLY A 89 -12.63 11.11 -33.25
C GLY A 89 -11.25 11.02 -32.60
N SER A 90 -11.08 11.45 -31.33
CA SER A 90 -9.80 11.30 -30.61
C SER A 90 -9.48 9.83 -30.39
N GLU A 91 -8.21 9.46 -30.52
CA GLU A 91 -7.77 8.09 -30.24
C GLU A 91 -7.82 7.81 -28.74
N LEU A 92 -8.32 6.62 -28.39
CA LEU A 92 -8.48 6.16 -27.02
C LEU A 92 -7.61 4.93 -26.79
N VAL A 93 -6.96 4.92 -25.64
CA VAL A 93 -6.09 3.83 -25.21
C VAL A 93 -6.48 3.43 -23.80
N VAL A 94 -6.65 2.14 -23.58
CA VAL A 94 -6.62 1.58 -22.23
C VAL A 94 -5.18 1.37 -21.86
N GLN A 95 -4.77 1.84 -20.69
CA GLN A 95 -3.43 1.61 -20.19
C GLN A 95 -3.49 1.10 -18.75
N THR A 96 -2.59 0.19 -18.41
CA THR A 96 -2.40 -0.27 -17.03
C THR A 96 -1.09 0.32 -16.52
N SER A 97 -1.15 1.08 -15.43
CA SER A 97 0.01 1.72 -14.83
C SER A 97 0.38 1.11 -13.48
N THR A 98 1.64 1.27 -13.06
CA THR A 98 2.18 0.68 -11.83
C THR A 98 1.46 1.12 -10.55
N LYS A 99 0.92 2.35 -10.49
CA LYS A 99 0.28 2.89 -9.28
C LYS A 99 -1.23 2.97 -9.34
N THR A 100 -1.80 3.29 -10.49
CA THR A 100 -3.22 3.61 -10.65
C THR A 100 -4.07 2.45 -11.15
N GLY A 101 -3.43 1.41 -11.70
CA GLY A 101 -4.15 0.28 -12.29
C GLY A 101 -4.58 0.57 -13.72
N THR A 102 -5.72 0.00 -14.14
CA THR A 102 -6.21 0.09 -15.51
C THR A 102 -7.13 1.29 -15.72
N GLU A 103 -6.77 2.14 -16.66
CA GLU A 103 -7.40 3.43 -16.93
C GLU A 103 -7.66 3.60 -18.43
N LEU A 104 -8.72 4.32 -18.77
CA LEU A 104 -9.02 4.78 -20.13
C LEU A 104 -8.50 6.20 -20.30
N CYS A 105 -7.66 6.43 -21.30
CA CYS A 105 -7.07 7.74 -21.60
C CYS A 105 -7.22 8.09 -23.08
N VAL A 106 -7.24 9.39 -23.38
CA VAL A 106 -6.98 9.88 -24.74
C VAL A 106 -5.50 9.66 -25.05
N ALA A 107 -5.22 9.11 -26.24
CA ALA A 107 -3.85 8.83 -26.69
C ALA A 107 -2.97 10.10 -26.57
N GLY A 108 -1.81 9.95 -25.94
CA GLY A 108 -0.87 11.06 -25.73
C GLY A 108 -1.27 12.07 -24.64
N ASN A 109 -2.41 11.91 -23.97
CA ASN A 109 -2.85 12.80 -22.90
C ASN A 109 -3.14 12.05 -21.59
N GLN A 110 -2.13 11.94 -20.73
CA GLN A 110 -2.26 11.26 -19.43
C GLN A 110 -3.19 11.99 -18.44
N GLN A 111 -3.46 13.28 -18.63
CA GLN A 111 -4.38 14.01 -17.74
C GLN A 111 -5.85 13.67 -18.00
N SER A 112 -6.13 13.02 -19.14
CA SER A 112 -7.48 12.56 -19.50
C SER A 112 -7.82 11.16 -18.98
N CYS A 113 -6.92 10.54 -18.21
CA CYS A 113 -7.10 9.18 -17.73
C CYS A 113 -8.22 9.07 -16.69
N VAL A 114 -9.09 8.08 -16.87
CA VAL A 114 -10.17 7.75 -15.93
C VAL A 114 -10.16 6.25 -15.67
N ALA A 115 -10.34 5.83 -14.41
CA ALA A 115 -10.39 4.42 -14.05
C ALA A 115 -11.54 3.69 -14.77
N LEU A 116 -11.29 2.44 -15.17
CA LEU A 116 -12.34 1.56 -15.66
C LEU A 116 -13.25 1.11 -14.51
N SER A 117 -14.56 1.01 -14.76
CA SER A 117 -15.52 0.51 -13.76
C SER A 117 -15.45 -1.00 -13.57
N SER A 118 -14.81 -1.72 -14.49
CA SER A 118 -14.61 -3.15 -14.41
C SER A 118 -13.23 -3.55 -14.95
N PRO A 119 -12.68 -4.71 -14.52
CA PRO A 119 -11.43 -5.23 -15.06
C PRO A 119 -11.49 -5.37 -16.58
N TRP A 120 -10.39 -5.00 -17.25
CA TRP A 120 -10.25 -5.15 -18.69
C TRP A 120 -10.08 -6.63 -19.07
N SER A 121 -10.88 -7.11 -20.01
CA SER A 121 -10.85 -8.50 -20.49
C SER A 121 -10.24 -8.64 -21.89
N GLY A 122 -9.94 -7.54 -22.57
CA GLY A 122 -9.36 -7.56 -23.91
C GLY A 122 -7.85 -7.84 -23.91
N PRO A 123 -7.26 -8.15 -25.08
CA PRO A 123 -5.82 -8.28 -25.20
C PRO A 123 -5.14 -6.95 -24.89
N MET A 124 -4.03 -7.00 -24.16
CA MET A 124 -3.15 -5.85 -23.92
C MET A 124 -1.76 -6.16 -24.46
N GLN A 125 -1.11 -5.13 -25.01
CA GLN A 125 0.27 -5.19 -25.43
C GLN A 125 1.17 -4.66 -24.31
N VAL A 126 2.17 -5.42 -23.92
CA VAL A 126 3.15 -5.00 -22.92
C VAL A 126 4.03 -3.90 -23.50
N VAL A 127 4.27 -2.84 -22.73
CA VAL A 127 5.17 -1.75 -23.13
C VAL A 127 6.62 -2.23 -22.99
N PRO A 128 7.44 -2.18 -24.07
CA PRO A 128 8.83 -2.58 -23.99
C PRO A 128 9.59 -1.78 -22.90
N GLY A 129 10.36 -2.49 -22.07
CA GLY A 129 11.14 -1.88 -20.98
C GLY A 129 10.38 -1.67 -19.66
N ALA A 130 9.08 -2.01 -19.60
CA ALA A 130 8.30 -1.93 -18.36
C ALA A 130 8.46 -3.16 -17.44
N GLU A 131 9.21 -4.19 -17.86
CA GLU A 131 9.35 -5.47 -17.16
C GLU A 131 9.96 -5.37 -15.75
N HIS A 132 10.80 -4.36 -15.53
CA HIS A 132 11.45 -4.13 -14.24
C HIS A 132 10.64 -3.25 -13.29
N ALA A 133 9.51 -2.72 -13.75
CA ALA A 133 8.70 -1.82 -12.94
C ALA A 133 7.83 -2.61 -11.95
N THR A 134 7.84 -2.21 -10.68
CA THR A 134 7.01 -2.82 -9.66
C THR A 134 5.54 -2.43 -9.85
N ASN A 135 4.67 -3.42 -10.08
CA ASN A 135 3.23 -3.20 -10.19
C ASN A 135 2.60 -3.10 -8.78
N PHE A 136 2.63 -1.91 -8.18
CA PHE A 136 2.06 -1.65 -6.85
C PHE A 136 0.55 -1.91 -6.82
N PHE A 137 -0.17 -1.57 -7.89
CA PHE A 137 -1.61 -1.79 -8.00
C PHE A 137 -1.98 -3.28 -7.90
N ALA A 138 -1.30 -4.16 -8.64
CA ALA A 138 -1.53 -5.60 -8.58
C ALA A 138 -1.25 -6.20 -7.20
N HIS A 139 -0.37 -5.58 -6.41
CA HIS A 139 -0.08 -5.98 -5.03
C HIS A 139 -1.04 -5.34 -4.00
N GLY A 140 -2.05 -4.59 -4.44
CA GLY A 140 -2.99 -3.89 -3.56
C GLY A 140 -2.33 -2.75 -2.77
N ILE A 141 -1.18 -2.26 -3.20
CA ILE A 141 -0.47 -1.18 -2.54
C ILE A 141 -1.02 0.14 -3.06
N SER A 142 -1.83 0.80 -2.24
CA SER A 142 -2.34 2.15 -2.47
C SER A 142 -1.93 3.10 -1.35
N SER A 143 -1.93 4.41 -1.63
CA SER A 143 -1.66 5.43 -0.61
C SER A 143 -2.59 5.30 0.60
N SER A 144 -3.87 5.02 0.37
CA SER A 144 -4.88 4.84 1.42
C SER A 144 -4.58 3.63 2.31
N ILE A 145 -4.26 2.47 1.70
CA ILE A 145 -3.92 1.25 2.44
C ILE A 145 -2.63 1.44 3.24
N LEU A 146 -1.61 2.04 2.64
CA LEU A 146 -0.35 2.35 3.34
C LEU A 146 -0.56 3.31 4.51
N THR A 147 -1.44 4.30 4.35
CA THR A 147 -1.77 5.25 5.42
C THR A 147 -2.49 4.54 6.56
N LEU A 148 -3.48 3.70 6.26
CA LEU A 148 -4.19 2.90 7.26
C LEU A 148 -3.24 1.99 8.02
N TRP A 149 -2.34 1.29 7.31
CA TRP A 149 -1.38 0.39 7.91
C TRP A 149 -0.41 1.12 8.85
N ARG A 150 0.11 2.28 8.43
CA ARG A 150 0.95 3.14 9.28
C ARG A 150 0.22 3.61 10.53
N MET A 151 -1.04 4.04 10.41
CA MET A 151 -1.84 4.49 11.55
C MET A 151 -2.09 3.36 12.55
N LEU A 152 -2.45 2.17 12.06
CA LEU A 152 -2.64 0.99 12.91
C LEU A 152 -1.34 0.59 13.61
N GLY A 153 -0.22 0.57 12.90
CA GLY A 153 1.08 0.27 13.48
C GLY A 153 1.51 1.28 14.55
N PHE A 154 1.27 2.57 14.31
CA PHE A 154 1.51 3.63 15.29
C PHE A 154 0.63 3.46 16.54
N LEU A 155 -0.67 3.19 16.37
CA LEU A 155 -1.58 3.00 17.51
C LEU A 155 -1.23 1.76 18.34
N VAL A 156 -0.85 0.66 17.70
CA VAL A 156 -0.45 -0.57 18.39
C VAL A 156 0.85 -0.38 19.16
N THR A 157 1.86 0.28 18.57
CA THR A 157 3.12 0.57 19.26
C THR A 157 2.94 1.55 20.43
N LEU A 158 2.08 2.56 20.29
CA LEU A 158 1.74 3.45 21.39
C LEU A 158 0.99 2.71 22.51
N GLY A 159 0.06 1.83 22.15
CA GLY A 159 -0.70 1.02 23.11
C GLY A 159 0.18 0.07 23.93
N THR A 160 1.18 -0.57 23.30
CA THR A 160 2.13 -1.42 24.04
C THR A 160 3.05 -0.63 24.95
N LEU A 161 3.51 0.55 24.52
CA LEU A 161 4.28 1.45 25.39
C LEU A 161 3.47 1.91 26.60
N MET A 162 2.20 2.30 26.40
CA MET A 162 1.32 2.69 27.50
C MET A 162 1.04 1.53 28.45
N ALA A 163 0.75 0.33 27.94
CA ALA A 163 0.54 -0.86 28.77
C ALA A 163 1.78 -1.21 29.60
N ALA A 164 2.97 -1.17 28.99
CA ALA A 164 4.23 -1.39 29.68
C ALA A 164 4.47 -0.32 30.78
N SER A 165 4.18 0.96 30.49
CA SER A 165 4.32 2.03 31.47
C SER A 165 3.37 1.88 32.67
N LEU A 166 2.13 1.45 32.44
CA LEU A 166 1.15 1.18 33.51
C LEU A 166 1.56 -0.02 34.36
N GLU A 167 2.14 -1.06 33.75
CA GLU A 167 2.66 -2.22 34.48
C GLU A 167 3.84 -1.82 35.39
N ILE A 168 4.75 -0.96 34.90
CA ILE A 168 5.85 -0.42 35.71
C ILE A 168 5.32 0.40 36.90
N VAL A 169 4.38 1.32 36.67
CA VAL A 169 3.78 2.14 37.74
C VAL A 169 3.01 1.30 38.76
N ASN A 170 2.36 0.21 38.33
CA ASN A 170 1.66 -0.70 39.24
C ASN A 170 2.62 -1.57 40.06
N ASN A 171 3.76 -1.96 39.49
CA ASN A 171 4.76 -2.78 40.17
C ASN A 171 5.71 -1.97 41.06
N HIS A 172 5.75 -0.64 40.92
CA HIS A 172 6.58 0.28 41.72
C HIS A 172 5.72 1.35 42.42
N PRO A 173 5.07 1.01 43.56
CA PRO A 173 4.18 1.93 44.28
C PRO A 173 4.90 3.15 44.85
N GLU A 174 6.23 3.11 45.02
CA GLU A 174 7.07 4.28 45.34
C GLU A 174 6.95 5.43 44.31
N LEU A 175 6.60 5.14 43.05
CA LEU A 175 6.40 6.15 42.01
C LEU A 175 5.01 6.82 42.06
N LYS A 176 4.06 6.29 42.86
CA LYS A 176 2.69 6.84 42.96
C LYS A 176 2.54 8.01 43.95
N ARG A 177 3.59 8.36 44.71
CA ARG A 177 3.54 9.40 45.78
C ARG A 177 4.26 10.71 45.47
N GLY A 178 4.59 10.97 44.21
CA GLY A 178 5.13 12.27 43.76
C GLY A 178 4.01 13.26 43.47
#